data_AF-A0A1Y2ENR6-F1
#
_entry.id   AF-A0A1Y2ENR6-F1
#
_cell.length_a   1.000
_cell.length_b   1.000
_cell.length_c   1.000
_cell.angle_alpha   90.00
_cell.angle_beta   90.00
_cell.angle_gamma   90.00
#
_symmetry.space_group_name_H-M   'P 1'
#
loop_
_entity.id
_entity.type
_entity.pdbx_description
1 polymer ?
#
loop_
_entity_poly.entity_id
_entity_poly.type
_entity_poly.pdbx_seq_one_letter_code
_entity_poly.pdbx_strand_id
1 'polypeptide(L)'
;MIPNKRGRSASPFAPDQEGGGGEGEGEGEATAETPVKKKRAPRKMKPKEPVVYVIPEVEKRVTTYRGRLGYACLNTILRKEKPSVFCSRTCRIDSIKKNGMDFLKELGRQNMADLHKLILWNASHHIFFMRMSSEMFPFAAHPDYAYSLEYAEKELKEAGQAARELGVRLTTHPGQFTQLGSPKSKVVENAIRDLEYHNEMMDRMGLDKDSVMIIHGGGVYGDKKAALARFKENYEKLSEGVKARLVLENDEICYNVDDLLPTCEELNIPLVFDYHHDWIYPSSQTPAELMPRILATWSRKGIKVKQHLSEPRKGAETIMERRAHADRCQRLPDALPDDVDLMIEAKDKEQAVFHLFRIYDLKPTIHDDLRPPALEETKQTAGRKSRTPKKKKDTASAAADEEGAGEGMEDPEAVLEEGAPRIEDEGEVAVDYPSLEGEVKPPQKQRKKRMTKKEKEALETAAKEAAELEKGLEEGKMDVDDEMKKIRSEGKEVQMEKEKVERPALAPRRSTRSSVVAGGEEQVWSV
;
A
#
# COMPACT_ATOMS: atom_id res chain seq x y z
N MET A 1 32.74 38.52 -4.31
CA MET A 1 33.78 39.43 -3.76
C MET A 1 34.27 38.77 -2.48
N ILE A 2 35.45 38.16 -2.38
CA ILE A 2 36.80 38.75 -2.32
C ILE A 2 37.83 37.59 -2.40
N PRO A 3 39.09 37.84 -2.82
CA PRO A 3 39.81 36.96 -3.71
C PRO A 3 41.01 36.20 -3.11
N ASN A 4 41.47 35.29 -3.95
CA ASN A 4 42.73 34.56 -3.99
C ASN A 4 43.98 35.45 -3.85
N LYS A 5 44.98 35.03 -3.05
CA LYS A 5 46.37 35.49 -3.18
C LYS A 5 47.33 34.31 -3.20
N ARG A 6 48.13 34.33 -4.27
CA ARG A 6 49.22 33.43 -4.65
C ARG A 6 50.44 33.62 -3.73
N GLY A 7 51.23 32.56 -3.60
CA GLY A 7 52.65 32.62 -3.25
C GLY A 7 53.36 31.37 -3.75
N ARG A 8 54.13 31.50 -4.85
CA ARG A 8 55.08 30.49 -5.35
C ARG A 8 56.48 30.85 -4.83
N SER A 9 57.24 29.86 -4.37
CA SER A 9 58.71 29.83 -4.38
C SER A 9 59.13 28.36 -4.44
N ALA A 10 59.57 27.88 -5.60
CA ALA A 10 60.98 27.73 -5.97
C ALA A 10 61.64 26.45 -5.37
N SER A 11 61.84 25.48 -6.26
CA SER A 11 62.78 24.32 -6.21
C SER A 11 64.25 24.82 -6.09
N PRO A 12 65.33 24.00 -5.99
CA PRO A 12 65.43 22.54 -6.19
C PRO A 12 66.35 21.79 -5.21
N PHE A 13 66.38 20.45 -5.25
CA PHE A 13 67.60 19.61 -5.14
C PHE A 13 67.21 18.13 -5.24
N ALA A 14 67.88 17.43 -6.14
CA ALA A 14 67.98 15.97 -6.28
C ALA A 14 69.49 15.65 -6.33
N PRO A 15 69.94 14.40 -6.46
CA PRO A 15 69.44 13.09 -6.02
C PRO A 15 70.47 12.41 -5.07
N ASP A 16 70.29 11.16 -4.66
CA ASP A 16 71.38 10.18 -4.69
C ASP A 16 70.90 8.73 -4.45
N GLN A 17 71.64 7.85 -5.10
CA GLN A 17 71.42 6.43 -5.37
C GLN A 17 72.51 5.59 -4.65
N GLU A 18 72.27 4.27 -4.57
CA GLU A 18 73.24 3.19 -4.25
C GLU A 18 73.66 3.04 -2.76
N GLY A 19 73.87 1.85 -2.19
CA GLY A 19 73.90 0.46 -2.66
C GLY A 19 74.59 -0.42 -1.60
N GLY A 20 74.35 -1.74 -1.63
CA GLY A 20 75.03 -2.76 -0.82
C GLY A 20 74.05 -3.61 -0.02
N GLY A 21 73.90 -4.93 -0.19
CA GLY A 21 74.82 -5.94 -0.70
C GLY A 21 75.10 -6.93 0.44
N GLY A 22 74.36 -8.04 0.49
CA GLY A 22 74.51 -9.08 1.51
C GLY A 22 73.83 -10.37 1.07
N GLU A 23 74.63 -11.29 0.54
CA GLU A 23 74.27 -12.65 0.16
C GLU A 23 74.15 -13.54 1.40
N GLY A 24 73.15 -14.42 1.40
CA GLY A 24 72.97 -15.48 2.39
C GLY A 24 72.10 -16.57 1.79
N GLU A 25 72.74 -17.67 1.39
CA GLU A 25 72.12 -18.89 0.87
C GLU A 25 71.28 -19.58 1.96
N GLY A 26 70.11 -20.07 1.58
CA GLY A 26 69.18 -20.76 2.47
C GLY A 26 68.10 -21.49 1.69
N GLU A 27 68.34 -22.79 1.56
CA GLU A 27 67.59 -23.89 0.95
C GLU A 27 66.06 -23.83 1.00
N GLY A 28 65.46 -24.45 -0.02
CA GLY A 28 64.06 -24.27 -0.40
C GLY A 28 63.05 -25.15 0.33
N GLU A 29 61.83 -24.64 0.37
CA GLU A 29 60.62 -25.43 0.54
C GLU A 29 59.52 -24.86 -0.38
N ALA A 30 58.95 -25.73 -1.20
CA ALA A 30 58.09 -25.38 -2.32
C ALA A 30 56.73 -24.84 -1.86
N THR A 31 56.51 -23.53 -1.98
CA THR A 31 55.17 -22.95 -1.84
C THR A 31 54.42 -23.05 -3.16
N ALA A 32 53.35 -23.82 -3.17
CA ALA A 32 52.42 -23.93 -4.30
C ALA A 32 51.84 -22.55 -4.68
N GLU A 33 52.13 -22.09 -5.89
CA GLU A 33 51.56 -20.90 -6.48
C GLU A 33 50.03 -21.03 -6.56
N THR A 34 49.31 -20.16 -5.84
CA THR A 34 47.87 -19.97 -6.05
C THR A 34 47.65 -18.96 -7.18
N PRO A 35 46.85 -19.27 -8.21
CA PRO A 35 46.70 -18.38 -9.35
C PRO A 35 45.90 -17.13 -8.96
N VAL A 36 46.55 -15.97 -9.01
CA VAL A 36 45.92 -14.66 -8.84
C VAL A 36 44.88 -14.47 -9.94
N LYS A 37 43.59 -14.54 -9.56
CA LYS A 37 42.47 -14.21 -10.45
C LYS A 37 42.57 -12.73 -10.85
N LYS A 38 42.95 -12.47 -12.10
CA LYS A 38 42.88 -11.12 -12.72
C LYS A 38 41.49 -10.52 -12.48
N LYS A 39 41.41 -9.41 -11.73
CA LYS A 39 40.19 -8.61 -11.60
C LYS A 39 39.74 -8.20 -12.99
N ARG A 40 38.57 -8.71 -13.42
CA ARG A 40 37.93 -8.28 -14.67
C ARG A 40 37.69 -6.77 -14.57
N ALA A 41 38.22 -6.01 -15.53
CA ALA A 41 37.94 -4.59 -15.65
C ALA A 41 36.41 -4.36 -15.67
N PRO A 42 35.91 -3.30 -15.01
CA PRO A 42 34.48 -3.00 -15.04
C PRO A 42 34.06 -2.82 -16.50
N ARG A 43 33.10 -3.64 -16.96
CA ARG A 43 32.47 -3.44 -18.26
C ARG A 43 31.89 -2.03 -18.25
N LYS A 44 32.47 -1.10 -19.03
CA LYS A 44 31.83 0.17 -19.35
C LYS A 44 30.44 -0.17 -19.90
N MET A 45 29.39 0.12 -19.13
CA MET A 45 28.03 0.03 -19.65
C MET A 45 27.98 0.98 -20.83
N LYS A 46 27.64 0.46 -22.02
CA LYS A 46 27.30 1.34 -23.14
C LYS A 46 26.20 2.28 -22.66
N PRO A 47 26.29 3.60 -22.90
CA PRO A 47 25.18 4.50 -22.61
C PRO A 47 23.95 3.93 -23.30
N LYS A 48 22.91 3.61 -22.52
CA LYS A 48 21.63 3.24 -23.10
C LYS A 48 21.11 4.49 -23.81
N GLU A 49 20.74 4.35 -25.07
CA GLU A 49 20.03 5.39 -25.79
C GLU A 49 18.81 5.82 -24.95
N PRO A 50 18.50 7.13 -24.88
CA PRO A 50 17.36 7.62 -24.13
C PRO A 50 16.10 6.94 -24.67
N VAL A 51 15.35 6.28 -23.77
CA VAL A 51 14.06 5.67 -24.14
C VAL A 51 13.08 6.80 -24.39
N VAL A 52 12.77 7.06 -25.66
CA VAL A 52 11.73 8.02 -26.03
C VAL A 52 10.38 7.34 -25.92
N TYR A 53 9.51 7.87 -25.07
CA TYR A 53 8.16 7.37 -24.89
C TYR A 53 7.20 8.06 -25.85
N VAL A 54 6.32 7.29 -26.48
CA VAL A 54 5.13 7.84 -27.16
C VAL A 54 4.07 8.09 -26.09
N ILE A 55 3.71 9.35 -25.88
CA ILE A 55 2.75 9.76 -24.87
C ILE A 55 1.39 9.95 -25.53
N PRO A 56 0.36 9.17 -25.15
CA PRO A 56 -0.98 9.35 -25.70
C PRO A 56 -1.53 10.76 -25.42
N GLU A 57 -2.29 11.28 -26.37
CA GLU A 57 -3.13 12.46 -26.14
C GLU A 57 -4.19 12.18 -25.07
N VAL A 58 -4.60 13.23 -24.37
CA VAL A 58 -5.64 13.16 -23.35
C VAL A 58 -6.90 13.85 -23.84
N GLU A 59 -8.06 13.35 -23.43
CA GLU A 59 -9.32 14.07 -23.61
C GLU A 59 -9.30 15.34 -22.76
N LYS A 60 -9.32 16.51 -23.40
CA LYS A 60 -9.30 17.80 -22.71
C LYS A 60 -10.65 18.08 -22.06
N ARG A 61 -10.62 18.57 -20.82
CA ARG A 61 -11.80 18.92 -20.02
C ARG A 61 -11.62 20.30 -19.41
N VAL A 62 -12.73 20.96 -19.12
CA VAL A 62 -12.76 22.24 -18.40
C VAL A 62 -13.08 22.01 -16.94
N THR A 63 -12.48 22.80 -16.08
CA THR A 63 -12.76 22.82 -14.64
C THR A 63 -12.66 24.24 -14.14
N THR A 64 -13.35 24.52 -13.04
CA THR A 64 -13.07 25.74 -12.29
C THR A 64 -11.80 25.56 -11.47
N TYR A 65 -11.51 24.38 -10.91
CA TYR A 65 -10.43 24.12 -9.93
C TYR A 65 -9.12 24.92 -10.11
N ARG A 66 -8.70 25.62 -9.05
CA ARG A 66 -7.47 26.45 -8.95
C ARG A 66 -6.46 25.93 -7.92
N GLY A 67 -6.81 24.89 -7.15
CA GLY A 67 -6.00 24.42 -6.03
C GLY A 67 -4.73 23.67 -6.44
N ARG A 68 -4.07 23.04 -5.45
CA ARG A 68 -2.84 22.26 -5.67
C ARG A 68 -3.14 20.77 -5.77
N LEU A 69 -2.71 20.15 -6.86
CA LEU A 69 -2.62 18.69 -6.94
C LEU A 69 -1.32 18.20 -6.29
N GLY A 70 -1.39 17.09 -5.56
CA GLY A 70 -0.25 16.42 -4.95
C GLY A 70 -0.30 14.91 -5.08
N TYR A 71 0.79 14.24 -4.71
CA TYR A 71 0.88 12.77 -4.68
C TYR A 71 1.58 12.29 -3.40
N ALA A 72 1.51 10.98 -3.14
CA ALA A 72 2.00 10.38 -1.91
C ALA A 72 3.35 9.66 -2.04
N CYS A 73 4.25 9.98 -1.12
CA CYS A 73 5.46 9.25 -0.71
C CYS A 73 6.60 9.13 -1.73
N LEU A 74 6.31 8.61 -2.91
CA LEU A 74 7.31 8.16 -3.89
C LEU A 74 7.13 8.89 -5.22
N ASN A 75 8.24 9.28 -5.84
CA ASN A 75 8.28 9.72 -7.23
C ASN A 75 8.87 8.63 -8.12
N THR A 76 8.14 8.20 -9.15
CA THR A 76 8.53 7.04 -9.95
C THR A 76 9.74 7.32 -10.85
N ILE A 77 9.94 8.57 -11.28
CA ILE A 77 11.09 9.00 -12.09
C ILE A 77 12.35 9.00 -11.23
N LEU A 78 12.33 9.74 -10.12
CA LEU A 78 13.43 9.86 -9.17
C LEU A 78 13.80 8.49 -8.57
N ARG A 79 12.82 7.60 -8.36
CA ARG A 79 13.09 6.23 -7.92
C ARG A 79 13.91 5.42 -8.93
N LYS A 80 13.77 5.70 -10.23
CA LYS A 80 14.49 4.99 -11.32
C LYS A 80 15.88 5.58 -11.58
N GLU A 81 16.22 6.73 -11.01
CA GLU A 81 17.55 7.33 -11.12
C GLU A 81 18.66 6.46 -10.50
N LYS A 82 19.90 6.81 -10.83
CA LYS A 82 21.11 6.16 -10.33
C LYS A 82 22.11 7.23 -9.90
N PRO A 83 22.27 7.48 -8.58
CA PRO A 83 21.62 6.80 -7.46
C PRO A 83 20.10 7.06 -7.40
N SER A 84 19.37 6.14 -6.78
CA SER A 84 17.91 6.23 -6.63
C SER A 84 17.55 7.22 -5.52
N VAL A 85 16.56 8.07 -5.77
CA VAL A 85 16.06 9.07 -4.82
C VAL A 85 14.68 8.64 -4.30
N PHE A 86 14.56 8.43 -2.99
CA PHE A 86 13.31 8.08 -2.32
C PHE A 86 13.43 8.28 -0.80
N CYS A 87 12.32 8.39 -0.09
CA CYS A 87 12.31 8.84 1.31
C CYS A 87 11.73 7.80 2.30
N SER A 88 11.71 6.53 1.90
CA SER A 88 11.12 5.42 2.67
C SER A 88 12.10 4.28 2.91
N ARG A 89 13.38 4.60 3.13
CA ARG A 89 14.37 3.60 3.54
C ARG A 89 14.03 3.12 4.94
N THR A 90 13.81 1.82 5.06
CA THR A 90 13.60 1.12 6.33
C THR A 90 14.45 -0.16 6.35
N CYS A 91 14.42 -0.90 7.46
CA CYS A 91 15.17 -2.16 7.58
C CYS A 91 14.45 -3.17 8.47
N ARG A 92 14.99 -4.39 8.55
CA ARG A 92 14.51 -5.41 9.49
C ARG A 92 15.16 -5.22 10.85
N ILE A 93 14.48 -5.65 11.91
CA ILE A 93 15.00 -5.64 13.28
C ILE A 93 16.37 -6.33 13.37
N ASP A 94 16.60 -7.44 12.65
CA ASP A 94 17.90 -8.11 12.66
C ASP A 94 19.04 -7.27 12.07
N SER A 95 18.73 -6.35 11.15
CA SER A 95 19.71 -5.38 10.65
C SER A 95 20.08 -4.36 11.72
N ILE A 96 19.13 -3.97 12.58
CA ILE A 96 19.39 -3.12 13.75
C ILE A 96 20.29 -3.87 14.74
N LYS A 97 19.94 -5.12 15.09
CA LYS A 97 20.75 -5.94 16.00
C LYS A 97 22.19 -6.13 15.51
N LYS A 98 22.38 -6.26 14.19
CA LYS A 98 23.70 -6.45 13.58
C LYS A 98 24.53 -5.16 13.44
N ASN A 99 23.89 -4.07 13.03
CA ASN A 99 24.59 -2.83 12.64
C ASN A 99 24.46 -1.69 13.66
N GLY A 100 23.63 -1.86 14.68
CA GLY A 100 23.35 -0.86 15.72
C GLY A 100 22.39 0.25 15.30
N MET A 101 22.12 1.15 16.24
CA MET A 101 21.20 2.29 16.06
C MET A 101 21.73 3.33 15.05
N ASP A 102 23.05 3.46 14.89
CA ASP A 102 23.63 4.42 13.94
C ASP A 102 23.28 4.09 12.49
N PHE A 103 23.10 2.80 12.18
CA PHE A 103 22.59 2.38 10.88
C PHE A 103 21.18 2.89 10.61
N LEU A 104 20.26 2.81 11.59
CA LEU A 104 18.90 3.37 11.46
C LEU A 104 18.93 4.89 11.26
N LYS A 105 19.74 5.57 12.07
CA LYS A 105 19.90 7.03 11.99
C LYS A 105 20.40 7.45 10.61
N GLU A 106 21.35 6.69 10.05
CA GLU A 106 21.85 6.95 8.70
C GLU A 106 20.77 6.77 7.62
N LEU A 107 19.87 5.79 7.75
CA LEU A 107 18.72 5.68 6.84
C LEU A 107 17.81 6.92 6.92
N GLY A 108 17.57 7.44 8.13
CA GLY A 108 16.82 8.68 8.35
C GLY A 108 17.48 9.89 7.68
N ARG A 109 18.80 10.06 7.82
CA ARG A 109 19.54 11.14 7.12
C ARG A 109 19.41 11.03 5.61
N GLN A 110 19.53 9.81 5.07
CA GLN A 110 19.38 9.57 3.63
C GLN A 110 17.97 9.89 3.14
N ASN A 111 16.94 9.53 3.91
CA ASN A 111 15.55 9.87 3.59
C ASN A 111 15.33 11.39 3.58
N MET A 112 15.86 12.12 4.56
CA MET A 112 15.77 13.58 4.60
C MET A 112 16.52 14.27 3.47
N ALA A 113 17.74 13.79 3.15
CA ALA A 113 18.52 14.31 2.02
C ALA A 113 17.80 14.11 0.68
N ASP A 114 17.10 12.98 0.51
CA ASP A 114 16.30 12.72 -0.67
C ASP A 114 14.97 13.49 -0.68
N LEU A 115 14.36 13.73 0.49
CA LEU A 115 13.18 14.59 0.58
C LEU A 115 13.49 16.00 0.10
N HIS A 116 14.65 16.55 0.46
CA HIS A 116 15.09 17.85 -0.07
C HIS A 116 15.14 17.85 -1.61
N LYS A 117 15.74 16.84 -2.24
CA LYS A 117 15.77 16.72 -3.72
C LYS A 117 14.37 16.60 -4.31
N LEU A 118 13.51 15.83 -3.65
CA LEU A 118 12.13 15.60 -4.07
C LEU A 118 11.29 16.89 -4.04
N ILE A 119 11.48 17.73 -3.02
CA ILE A 119 10.86 19.06 -2.91
C ILE A 119 11.29 19.95 -4.09
N LEU A 120 12.60 20.01 -4.38
CA LEU A 120 13.13 20.80 -5.50
C LEU A 120 12.57 20.32 -6.84
N TRP A 121 12.54 18.99 -7.05
CA TRP A 121 12.00 18.39 -8.26
C TRP A 121 10.51 18.70 -8.42
N ASN A 122 9.72 18.51 -7.36
CA ASN A 122 8.28 18.81 -7.37
C ASN A 122 7.99 20.26 -7.72
N ALA A 123 8.70 21.21 -7.11
CA ALA A 123 8.54 22.63 -7.41
C ALA A 123 8.87 22.96 -8.87
N SER A 124 9.92 22.35 -9.45
CA SER A 124 10.26 22.51 -10.87
C SER A 124 9.22 21.93 -11.84
N HIS A 125 8.31 21.08 -11.34
CA HIS A 125 7.21 20.45 -12.09
C HIS A 125 5.84 21.01 -11.72
N HIS A 126 5.79 22.14 -11.03
CA HIS A 126 4.57 22.78 -10.54
C HIS A 126 3.72 21.92 -9.59
N ILE A 127 4.35 20.97 -8.89
CA ILE A 127 3.73 20.18 -7.82
C ILE A 127 4.12 20.82 -6.50
N PHE A 128 3.18 21.51 -5.85
CA PHE A 128 3.42 22.24 -4.59
C PHE A 128 2.73 21.59 -3.39
N PHE A 129 2.39 20.31 -3.50
CA PHE A 129 1.72 19.56 -2.46
C PHE A 129 2.16 18.09 -2.50
N MET A 130 2.55 17.53 -1.35
CA MET A 130 2.98 16.14 -1.26
C MET A 130 2.68 15.54 0.12
N ARG A 131 2.34 14.24 0.16
CA ARG A 131 2.38 13.45 1.40
C ARG A 131 3.76 12.83 1.56
N MET A 132 4.45 13.11 2.66
CA MET A 132 5.70 12.44 3.04
C MET A 132 5.42 11.00 3.47
N SER A 133 6.42 10.13 3.33
CA SER A 133 6.33 8.76 3.84
C SER A 133 6.22 8.75 5.37
N SER A 134 5.60 7.73 5.95
CA SER A 134 5.65 7.51 7.40
C SER A 134 6.98 6.85 7.83
N GLU A 135 7.68 6.21 6.89
CA GLU A 135 8.99 5.57 7.08
C GLU A 135 10.18 6.54 6.95
N MET A 136 9.96 7.85 7.11
CA MET A 136 11.04 8.86 7.03
C MET A 136 12.16 8.57 8.03
N PHE A 137 11.79 8.23 9.26
CA PHE A 137 12.70 7.81 10.31
C PHE A 137 12.30 6.42 10.81
N PRO A 138 12.93 5.35 10.29
CA PRO A 138 12.49 4.00 10.57
C PRO A 138 12.63 3.69 12.07
N PHE A 139 11.58 3.13 12.66
CA PHE A 139 11.47 2.76 14.07
C PHE A 139 11.51 3.91 15.09
N ALA A 140 11.45 5.18 14.69
CA ALA A 140 11.52 6.31 15.63
C ALA A 140 10.45 6.26 16.74
N ALA A 141 9.26 5.74 16.43
CA ALA A 141 8.17 5.55 17.39
C ALA A 141 8.07 4.11 17.96
N HIS A 142 8.99 3.20 17.63
CA HIS A 142 8.96 1.82 18.12
C HIS A 142 9.37 1.76 19.60
N PRO A 143 8.66 1.05 20.50
CA PRO A 143 8.94 1.09 21.94
C PRO A 143 10.39 0.70 22.30
N ASP A 144 10.95 -0.30 21.62
CA ASP A 144 12.30 -0.81 21.92
C ASP A 144 13.43 -0.13 21.14
N TYR A 145 13.09 0.62 20.08
CA TYR A 145 14.07 1.21 19.16
C TYR A 145 13.85 2.70 18.96
N ALA A 146 13.07 3.36 19.81
CA ALA A 146 12.77 4.77 19.70
C ALA A 146 14.03 5.62 19.85
N TYR A 147 14.05 6.76 19.17
CA TYR A 147 15.13 7.75 19.25
C TYR A 147 14.60 9.14 18.90
N SER A 148 15.22 10.17 19.46
CA SER A 148 14.94 11.56 19.07
C SER A 148 15.55 11.90 17.71
N LEU A 149 14.92 12.84 17.01
CA LEU A 149 15.34 13.29 15.68
C LEU A 149 16.44 14.38 15.70
N GLU A 150 16.96 14.77 16.87
CA GLU A 150 18.03 15.78 17.03
C GLU A 150 19.26 15.54 16.16
N TYR A 151 19.62 14.28 15.93
CA TYR A 151 20.82 13.92 15.17
C TYR A 151 20.73 14.30 13.68
N ALA A 152 19.53 14.60 13.17
CA ALA A 152 19.21 14.96 11.79
C ALA A 152 18.72 16.41 11.67
N GLU A 153 18.95 17.25 12.69
CA GLU A 153 18.48 18.63 12.77
C GLU A 153 18.88 19.46 11.54
N LYS A 154 20.09 19.25 11.02
CA LYS A 154 20.58 19.94 9.82
C LYS A 154 19.72 19.57 8.60
N GLU A 155 19.55 18.28 8.34
CA GLU A 155 18.81 17.78 7.18
C GLU A 155 17.31 18.13 7.26
N LEU A 156 16.73 18.07 8.46
CA LEU A 156 15.35 18.51 8.74
C LEU A 156 15.15 20.00 8.42
N LYS A 157 16.04 20.86 8.91
CA LYS A 157 15.99 22.30 8.62
C LYS A 157 16.18 22.60 7.14
N GLU A 158 17.12 21.95 6.46
CA GLU A 158 17.36 22.12 5.03
C GLU A 158 16.12 21.75 4.20
N ALA A 159 15.53 20.58 4.43
CA ALA A 159 14.32 20.15 3.72
C ALA A 159 13.12 21.05 4.02
N GLY A 160 12.90 21.42 5.29
CA GLY A 160 11.80 22.29 5.67
C GLY A 160 11.96 23.73 5.17
N GLN A 161 13.19 24.27 5.15
CA GLN A 161 13.47 25.57 4.53
C GLN A 161 13.15 25.56 3.04
N ALA A 162 13.61 24.55 2.29
CA ALA A 162 13.29 24.42 0.87
C ALA A 162 11.77 24.34 0.64
N ALA A 163 11.05 23.58 1.47
CA ALA A 163 9.59 23.48 1.37
C ALA A 163 8.91 24.84 1.54
N ARG A 164 9.29 25.62 2.57
CA ARG A 164 8.73 26.95 2.81
C ARG A 164 9.08 27.96 1.71
N GLU A 165 10.34 28.02 1.31
CA GLU A 165 10.81 28.97 0.28
C GLU A 165 10.15 28.72 -1.08
N LEU A 166 9.86 27.46 -1.40
CA LEU A 166 9.23 27.08 -2.66
C LEU A 166 7.70 26.96 -2.56
N GLY A 167 7.11 27.17 -1.38
CA GLY A 167 5.66 27.06 -1.15
C GLY A 167 5.11 25.64 -1.27
N VAL A 168 5.93 24.61 -1.03
CA VAL A 168 5.52 23.20 -1.07
C VAL A 168 4.88 22.81 0.26
N ARG A 169 3.60 22.45 0.23
CA ARG A 169 2.88 21.90 1.38
C ARG A 169 3.23 20.42 1.57
N LEU A 170 3.65 20.06 2.77
CA LEU A 170 3.97 18.68 3.15
C LEU A 170 2.99 18.17 4.20
N THR A 171 2.46 16.96 4.04
CA THR A 171 1.56 16.31 5.02
C THR A 171 2.01 14.89 5.30
N THR A 172 1.48 14.24 6.32
CA THR A 172 1.74 12.80 6.59
C THR A 172 0.44 12.05 6.79
N HIS A 173 0.47 10.75 6.56
CA HIS A 173 -0.62 9.85 6.93
C HIS A 173 -0.02 8.71 7.76
N PRO A 174 0.05 8.86 9.09
CA PRO A 174 0.39 7.76 9.99
C PRO A 174 -0.37 6.48 9.61
N GLY A 175 0.29 5.34 9.74
CA GLY A 175 -0.22 4.07 9.21
C GLY A 175 -1.45 3.55 9.94
N GLN A 176 -2.06 2.49 9.41
CA GLN A 176 -3.26 1.84 9.96
C GLN A 176 -3.14 1.36 11.42
N PHE A 177 -1.94 1.30 11.99
CA PHE A 177 -1.71 0.90 13.38
C PHE A 177 -1.94 2.03 14.38
N THR A 178 -2.11 3.27 13.91
CA THR A 178 -2.35 4.46 14.73
C THR A 178 -3.83 4.54 15.11
N GLN A 179 -4.20 3.78 16.15
CA GLN A 179 -5.57 3.46 16.51
C GLN A 179 -5.98 4.05 17.87
N LEU A 180 -6.47 5.30 17.88
CA LEU A 180 -6.88 6.00 19.11
C LEU A 180 -8.19 5.44 19.73
N GLY A 181 -9.05 4.80 18.95
CA GLY A 181 -10.28 4.15 19.42
C GLY A 181 -10.09 2.74 20.01
N SER A 182 -8.85 2.24 20.09
CA SER A 182 -8.57 0.88 20.52
C SER A 182 -8.95 0.62 21.98
N PRO A 183 -9.57 -0.52 22.32
CA PRO A 183 -9.77 -0.91 23.73
C PRO A 183 -8.47 -1.36 24.41
N LYS A 184 -7.40 -1.61 23.64
CA LYS A 184 -6.11 -2.05 24.16
C LYS A 184 -5.23 -0.84 24.47
N SER A 185 -4.97 -0.58 25.75
CA SER A 185 -4.12 0.55 26.20
C SER A 185 -2.79 0.61 25.47
N LYS A 186 -2.13 -0.54 25.25
CA LYS A 186 -0.84 -0.58 24.57
C LYS A 186 -0.89 -0.09 23.12
N VAL A 187 -2.00 -0.33 22.42
CA VAL A 187 -2.20 0.15 21.05
C VAL A 187 -2.36 1.67 21.06
N VAL A 188 -3.11 2.20 22.00
CA VAL A 188 -3.28 3.66 22.19
C VAL A 188 -1.95 4.33 22.53
N GLU A 189 -1.16 3.78 23.46
CA GLU A 189 0.18 4.30 23.79
C GLU A 189 1.10 4.37 22.57
N ASN A 190 1.06 3.35 21.71
CA ASN A 190 1.84 3.32 20.48
C ASN A 190 1.34 4.35 19.46
N ALA A 191 0.01 4.50 19.31
CA ALA A 191 -0.59 5.49 18.43
C ALA A 191 -0.20 6.92 18.86
N ILE A 192 -0.24 7.23 20.15
CA ILE A 192 0.19 8.53 20.67
C ILE A 192 1.67 8.75 20.37
N ARG A 193 2.54 7.76 20.62
CA ARG A 193 3.99 7.88 20.34
C ARG A 193 4.28 8.12 18.86
N ASP A 194 3.54 7.48 17.98
CA ASP A 194 3.65 7.66 16.53
C ASP A 194 3.25 9.07 16.09
N LEU A 195 2.13 9.58 16.61
CA LEU A 195 1.67 10.95 16.36
C LEU A 195 2.67 11.99 16.89
N GLU A 196 3.22 11.79 18.08
CA GLU A 196 4.24 12.70 18.65
C GLU A 196 5.53 12.69 17.83
N TYR A 197 5.95 11.54 17.30
CA TYR A 197 7.09 11.46 16.38
C TYR A 197 6.84 12.28 15.11
N HIS A 198 5.67 12.12 14.48
CA HIS A 198 5.32 12.90 13.30
C HIS A 198 5.27 14.41 13.60
N ASN A 199 4.76 14.78 14.78
CA ASN A 199 4.78 16.16 15.25
C ASN A 199 6.22 16.70 15.44
N GLU A 200 7.10 15.95 16.13
CA GLU A 200 8.51 16.33 16.31
C GLU A 200 9.20 16.54 14.96
N MET A 201 8.97 15.64 13.99
CA MET A 201 9.54 15.76 12.64
C MET A 201 9.10 17.08 11.98
N MET A 202 7.79 17.37 11.99
CA MET A 202 7.25 18.60 11.36
C MET A 202 7.74 19.87 12.08
N ASP A 203 7.84 19.85 13.41
CA ASP A 203 8.34 20.98 14.19
C ASP A 203 9.83 21.26 13.90
N ARG A 204 10.68 20.23 13.84
CA ARG A 204 12.10 20.39 13.51
C ARG A 204 12.35 20.85 12.08
N MET A 205 11.49 20.44 11.15
CA MET A 205 11.48 20.99 9.79
C MET A 205 11.04 22.46 9.78
N GLY A 206 10.35 22.94 10.82
CA GLY A 206 9.75 24.27 10.88
C GLY A 206 8.54 24.41 9.97
N LEU A 207 7.76 23.34 9.81
CA LEU A 207 6.53 23.35 9.02
C LEU A 207 5.39 23.99 9.82
N ASP A 208 4.52 24.71 9.12
CA ASP A 208 3.39 25.41 9.71
C ASP A 208 2.19 24.47 10.00
N LYS A 209 1.06 25.07 10.38
CA LYS A 209 -0.19 24.35 10.69
C LYS A 209 -0.85 23.71 9.47
N ASP A 210 -0.47 24.09 8.25
CA ASP A 210 -1.00 23.46 7.04
C ASP A 210 -0.38 22.08 6.81
N SER A 211 0.72 21.75 7.49
CA SER A 211 1.25 20.40 7.59
C SER A 211 0.45 19.55 8.55
N VAL A 212 -0.58 18.89 8.01
CA VAL A 212 -1.51 18.04 8.74
C VAL A 212 -1.07 16.57 8.79
N MET A 213 -1.52 15.88 9.84
CA MET A 213 -1.39 14.43 10.06
C MET A 213 -2.77 13.79 9.90
N ILE A 214 -2.92 12.92 8.90
CA ILE A 214 -4.20 12.31 8.54
C ILE A 214 -4.28 10.92 9.17
N ILE A 215 -5.35 10.61 9.88
CA ILE A 215 -5.68 9.25 10.31
C ILE A 215 -7.16 8.94 10.03
N HIS A 216 -7.49 7.67 9.85
CA HIS A 216 -8.89 7.22 9.79
C HIS A 216 -9.52 7.16 11.18
N GLY A 217 -10.84 6.92 11.24
CA GLY A 217 -11.56 6.65 12.49
C GLY A 217 -11.09 5.35 13.19
N GLY A 218 -10.49 4.43 12.44
CA GLY A 218 -9.84 3.23 12.97
C GLY A 218 -10.73 1.98 12.96
N GLY A 219 -10.50 1.07 13.90
CA GLY A 219 -11.35 -0.11 14.09
C GLY A 219 -12.61 0.20 14.90
N VAL A 220 -13.74 -0.44 14.56
CA VAL A 220 -15.00 -0.32 15.34
C VAL A 220 -14.99 -1.17 16.62
N TYR A 221 -14.14 -2.20 16.70
CA TYR A 221 -14.00 -3.08 17.87
C TYR A 221 -15.34 -3.61 18.43
N GLY A 222 -16.26 -3.99 17.54
CA GLY A 222 -17.59 -4.52 17.87
C GLY A 222 -18.65 -3.45 18.14
N ASP A 223 -18.27 -2.22 18.52
CA ASP A 223 -19.20 -1.12 18.78
C ASP A 223 -18.60 0.23 18.35
N LYS A 224 -19.16 0.75 17.25
CA LYS A 224 -18.75 2.02 16.63
C LYS A 224 -18.87 3.20 17.61
N LYS A 225 -19.94 3.27 18.40
CA LYS A 225 -20.18 4.38 19.35
C LYS A 225 -19.17 4.32 20.49
N ALA A 226 -18.94 3.14 21.05
CA ALA A 226 -17.94 2.95 22.10
C ALA A 226 -16.51 3.23 21.60
N ALA A 227 -16.19 2.88 20.35
CA ALA A 227 -14.90 3.19 19.75
C ALA A 227 -14.67 4.70 19.58
N LEU A 228 -15.68 5.45 19.12
CA LEU A 228 -15.60 6.91 19.02
C LEU A 228 -15.54 7.58 20.40
N ALA A 229 -16.21 7.04 21.42
CA ALA A 229 -16.07 7.54 22.80
C ALA A 229 -14.63 7.40 23.30
N ARG A 230 -14.01 6.22 23.12
CA ARG A 230 -12.58 6.02 23.46
C ARG A 230 -11.66 6.92 22.64
N PHE A 231 -11.96 7.12 21.36
CA PHE A 231 -11.21 8.05 20.51
C PHE A 231 -11.20 9.44 21.13
N LYS A 232 -12.37 9.97 21.54
CA LYS A 232 -12.50 11.29 22.18
C LYS A 232 -11.69 11.38 23.47
N GLU A 233 -11.82 10.41 24.35
CA GLU A 233 -11.05 10.34 25.61
C GLU A 233 -9.53 10.32 25.39
N ASN A 234 -9.07 9.62 24.35
CA ASN A 234 -7.64 9.54 24.04
C ASN A 234 -7.14 10.76 23.28
N TYR A 235 -7.98 11.40 22.46
CA TYR A 235 -7.67 12.65 21.78
C TYR A 235 -7.36 13.77 22.78
N GLU A 236 -8.09 13.85 23.90
CA GLU A 236 -7.83 14.83 24.96
C GLU A 236 -6.41 14.75 25.53
N LYS A 237 -5.82 13.55 25.54
CA LYS A 237 -4.47 13.27 26.07
C LYS A 237 -3.34 13.66 25.11
N LEU A 238 -3.64 13.92 23.84
CA LEU A 238 -2.65 14.32 22.84
C LEU A 238 -2.07 15.70 23.17
N SER A 239 -0.81 15.93 22.77
CA SER A 239 -0.22 17.26 22.87
C SER A 239 -0.94 18.27 21.99
N GLU A 240 -0.82 19.55 22.33
CA GLU A 240 -1.39 20.63 21.52
C GLU A 240 -0.77 20.70 20.11
N GLY A 241 0.50 20.31 19.95
CA GLY A 241 1.15 20.20 18.64
C GLY A 241 0.48 19.15 17.76
N VAL A 242 0.20 17.97 18.32
CA VAL A 242 -0.54 16.92 17.62
C VAL A 242 -1.97 17.38 17.32
N LYS A 243 -2.70 17.90 18.31
CA LYS A 243 -4.07 18.39 18.11
C LYS A 243 -4.14 19.49 17.06
N ALA A 244 -3.14 20.37 16.97
CA ALA A 244 -3.10 21.44 15.97
C ALA A 244 -3.03 20.91 14.52
N ARG A 245 -2.46 19.72 14.31
CA ARG A 245 -2.20 19.14 12.99
C ARG A 245 -3.05 17.92 12.65
N LEU A 246 -3.63 17.26 13.65
CA LEU A 246 -4.45 16.07 13.43
C LEU A 246 -5.72 16.42 12.65
N VAL A 247 -5.99 15.62 11.62
CA VAL A 247 -7.22 15.62 10.83
C VAL A 247 -7.70 14.18 10.68
N LEU A 248 -9.00 14.02 10.49
CA LEU A 248 -9.64 12.72 10.29
C LEU A 248 -10.03 12.53 8.83
N GLU A 249 -10.10 11.28 8.38
CA GLU A 249 -10.52 10.93 7.02
C GLU A 249 -11.62 9.86 7.07
N ASN A 250 -12.66 10.03 6.24
CA ASN A 250 -13.66 8.99 6.03
C ASN A 250 -13.05 7.78 5.32
N ASP A 251 -13.48 6.59 5.69
CA ASP A 251 -12.99 5.34 5.14
C ASP A 251 -14.12 4.51 4.53
N GLU A 252 -13.73 3.47 3.83
CA GLU A 252 -14.57 2.66 2.96
C GLU A 252 -15.15 1.42 3.65
N ILE A 253 -14.97 1.27 4.98
CA ILE A 253 -15.39 0.07 5.73
C ILE A 253 -16.07 0.42 7.05
N CYS A 254 -15.41 1.19 7.89
CA CYS A 254 -15.74 1.41 9.29
C CYS A 254 -16.50 2.73 9.50
N TYR A 255 -16.05 3.82 8.87
CA TYR A 255 -16.50 5.18 9.17
C TYR A 255 -16.70 6.01 7.89
N ASN A 256 -17.94 6.14 7.43
CA ASN A 256 -18.28 7.13 6.41
C ASN A 256 -18.36 8.55 7.03
N VAL A 257 -18.76 9.55 6.24
CA VAL A 257 -18.84 10.94 6.75
C VAL A 257 -19.92 11.11 7.81
N ASP A 258 -21.06 10.42 7.70
CA ASP A 258 -22.15 10.51 8.68
C ASP A 258 -21.70 10.07 10.08
N ASP A 259 -20.83 9.05 10.14
CA ASP A 259 -20.26 8.55 11.38
C ASP A 259 -19.23 9.52 11.98
N LEU A 260 -18.34 10.07 11.13
CA LEU A 260 -17.11 10.71 11.58
C LEU A 260 -17.23 12.24 11.72
N LEU A 261 -18.03 12.89 10.87
CA LEU A 261 -18.21 14.34 10.87
C LEU A 261 -18.74 14.91 12.20
N PRO A 262 -19.70 14.28 12.91
CA PRO A 262 -20.13 14.76 14.22
C PRO A 262 -18.98 14.83 15.23
N THR A 263 -18.10 13.82 15.24
CA THR A 263 -16.92 13.79 16.12
C THR A 263 -15.92 14.88 15.72
N CYS A 264 -15.74 15.12 14.42
CA CYS A 264 -14.91 16.18 13.88
C CYS A 264 -15.39 17.58 14.31
N GLU A 265 -16.70 17.82 14.20
CA GLU A 265 -17.34 19.09 14.58
C GLU A 265 -17.23 19.36 16.09
N GLU A 266 -17.42 18.32 16.91
CA GLU A 266 -17.33 18.37 18.38
C GLU A 266 -15.90 18.65 18.86
N LEU A 267 -14.91 17.94 18.33
CA LEU A 267 -13.51 18.03 18.76
C LEU A 267 -12.70 19.13 18.04
N ASN A 268 -13.32 19.88 17.12
CA ASN A 268 -12.65 20.83 16.24
C ASN A 268 -11.49 20.18 15.44
N ILE A 269 -11.77 19.00 14.88
CA ILE A 269 -10.86 18.27 14.00
C ILE A 269 -11.35 18.42 12.55
N PRO A 270 -10.53 18.88 11.61
CA PRO A 270 -10.92 18.93 10.21
C PRO A 270 -11.14 17.52 9.64
N LEU A 271 -12.15 17.38 8.80
CA LEU A 271 -12.41 16.15 8.06
C LEU A 271 -11.85 16.26 6.63
N VAL A 272 -10.87 15.42 6.30
CA VAL A 272 -10.45 15.13 4.93
C VAL A 272 -11.56 14.29 4.30
N PHE A 273 -12.16 14.82 3.24
CA PHE A 273 -13.10 14.07 2.43
C PHE A 273 -12.31 13.27 1.39
N ASP A 274 -12.37 11.95 1.47
CA ASP A 274 -11.94 11.04 0.41
C ASP A 274 -13.13 10.64 -0.46
N TYR A 275 -13.08 11.05 -1.72
CA TYR A 275 -14.14 10.83 -2.71
C TYR A 275 -14.30 9.34 -3.09
N HIS A 276 -13.21 8.58 -3.06
CA HIS A 276 -13.22 7.16 -3.42
C HIS A 276 -13.77 6.32 -2.27
N HIS A 277 -13.39 6.63 -1.04
CA HIS A 277 -13.95 5.99 0.14
C HIS A 277 -15.45 6.23 0.26
N ASP A 278 -15.90 7.48 0.06
CA ASP A 278 -17.34 7.78 0.04
C ASP A 278 -18.06 7.09 -1.12
N TRP A 279 -17.44 6.93 -2.29
CA TRP A 279 -18.05 6.16 -3.37
C TRP A 279 -18.24 4.67 -3.03
N ILE A 280 -17.36 4.07 -2.23
CA ILE A 280 -17.46 2.67 -1.79
C ILE A 280 -18.42 2.52 -0.60
N TYR A 281 -18.31 3.38 0.41
CA TYR A 281 -19.16 3.41 1.59
C TYR A 281 -19.84 4.78 1.72
N PRO A 282 -20.92 5.00 0.96
CA PRO A 282 -21.51 6.33 0.82
C PRO A 282 -22.15 6.85 2.09
N SER A 283 -22.03 8.16 2.23
CA SER A 283 -22.79 8.96 3.18
C SER A 283 -24.24 9.12 2.72
N SER A 284 -25.13 9.46 3.66
CA SER A 284 -26.55 9.64 3.39
C SER A 284 -26.86 10.85 2.50
N GLN A 285 -25.99 11.86 2.52
CA GLN A 285 -26.08 13.08 1.72
C GLN A 285 -25.03 13.08 0.63
N THR A 286 -25.29 13.82 -0.45
CA THR A 286 -24.32 13.93 -1.55
C THR A 286 -23.07 14.71 -1.13
N PRO A 287 -21.92 14.50 -1.80
CA PRO A 287 -20.72 15.27 -1.52
C PRO A 287 -20.94 16.78 -1.59
N ALA A 288 -21.79 17.26 -2.50
CA ALA A 288 -22.11 18.69 -2.65
C ALA A 288 -22.87 19.25 -1.44
N GLU A 289 -23.76 18.46 -0.84
CA GLU A 289 -24.53 18.85 0.36
C GLU A 289 -23.68 18.80 1.63
N LEU A 290 -22.74 17.87 1.71
CA LEU A 290 -21.82 17.72 2.86
C LEU A 290 -20.70 18.77 2.86
N MET A 291 -20.27 19.20 1.67
CA MET A 291 -19.09 20.07 1.51
C MET A 291 -19.11 21.33 2.39
N PRO A 292 -20.21 22.09 2.52
CA PRO A 292 -20.23 23.27 3.38
C PRO A 292 -19.90 22.98 4.85
N ARG A 293 -20.41 21.85 5.39
CA ARG A 293 -20.10 21.43 6.77
C ARG A 293 -18.65 21.00 6.92
N ILE A 294 -18.16 20.22 5.96
CA ILE A 294 -16.76 19.77 5.94
C ILE A 294 -15.82 20.99 5.90
N LEU A 295 -16.02 21.92 4.97
CA LEU A 295 -15.22 23.14 4.84
C LEU A 295 -15.26 24.03 6.09
N ALA A 296 -16.36 24.01 6.84
CA ALA A 296 -16.46 24.74 8.11
C ALA A 296 -15.50 24.19 9.18
N THR A 297 -15.22 22.88 9.19
CA THR A 297 -14.25 22.28 10.13
C THR A 297 -12.82 22.78 9.88
N TRP A 298 -12.42 22.91 8.60
CA TRP A 298 -11.13 23.48 8.20
C TRP A 298 -11.03 24.97 8.50
N SER A 299 -12.09 25.71 8.16
CA SER A 299 -12.16 27.16 8.36
C SER A 299 -12.06 27.54 9.83
N ARG A 300 -12.71 26.78 10.72
CA ARG A 300 -12.67 26.97 12.18
C ARG A 300 -11.25 26.81 12.75
N LYS A 301 -10.47 25.87 12.21
CA LYS A 301 -9.07 25.65 12.60
C LYS A 301 -8.09 26.57 11.85
N GLY A 302 -8.58 27.26 10.82
CA GLY A 302 -7.80 28.15 9.97
C GLY A 302 -6.70 27.42 9.22
N ILE A 303 -6.95 26.18 8.77
CA ILE A 303 -5.99 25.35 8.03
C ILE A 303 -6.44 25.28 6.57
N LYS A 304 -5.50 25.30 5.62
CA LYS A 304 -5.79 25.09 4.20
C LYS A 304 -6.46 23.73 3.99
N VAL A 305 -7.61 23.74 3.33
CA VAL A 305 -8.40 22.53 3.09
C VAL A 305 -7.56 21.49 2.33
N LYS A 306 -7.67 20.23 2.75
CA LYS A 306 -7.11 19.06 2.06
C LYS A 306 -8.20 18.03 1.80
N GLN A 307 -8.18 17.40 0.63
CA GLN A 307 -9.05 16.29 0.24
C GLN A 307 -8.25 15.21 -0.48
N HIS A 308 -8.82 14.02 -0.61
CA HIS A 308 -8.20 12.87 -1.28
C HIS A 308 -9.03 12.44 -2.49
N LEU A 309 -8.36 12.07 -3.57
CA LEU A 309 -8.97 11.52 -4.76
C LEU A 309 -8.26 10.22 -5.15
N SER A 310 -9.05 9.17 -5.32
CA SER A 310 -8.67 7.96 -6.02
C SER A 310 -9.78 7.48 -6.95
N GLU A 311 -9.50 6.43 -7.70
CA GLU A 311 -10.48 5.69 -8.54
C GLU A 311 -10.20 4.19 -8.41
N PRO A 312 -11.20 3.31 -8.57
CA PRO A 312 -10.98 1.88 -8.54
C PRO A 312 -10.18 1.41 -9.76
N ARG A 313 -9.37 0.36 -9.59
CA ARG A 313 -8.74 -0.35 -10.72
C ARG A 313 -9.75 -0.70 -11.82
N LYS A 314 -9.30 -0.68 -13.07
CA LYS A 314 -10.17 -1.05 -14.21
C LYS A 314 -10.67 -2.49 -14.06
N GLY A 315 -11.99 -2.67 -14.16
CA GLY A 315 -12.64 -3.98 -14.03
C GLY A 315 -12.81 -4.48 -12.59
N ALA A 316 -12.69 -3.60 -11.59
CA ALA A 316 -13.03 -3.94 -10.21
C ALA A 316 -14.54 -4.11 -10.03
N GLU A 317 -14.98 -5.26 -9.51
CA GLU A 317 -16.40 -5.56 -9.33
C GLU A 317 -16.77 -5.63 -7.84
N THR A 318 -15.99 -6.37 -7.06
CA THR A 318 -16.22 -6.57 -5.62
C THR A 318 -15.78 -5.35 -4.81
N ILE A 319 -16.31 -5.21 -3.59
CA ILE A 319 -15.90 -4.15 -2.66
C ILE A 319 -14.38 -4.18 -2.47
N MET A 320 -13.79 -5.36 -2.22
CA MET A 320 -12.34 -5.50 -2.02
C MET A 320 -11.52 -5.08 -3.24
N GLU A 321 -11.97 -5.40 -4.45
CA GLU A 321 -11.27 -4.96 -5.67
C GLU A 321 -11.39 -3.46 -5.90
N ARG A 322 -12.55 -2.88 -5.57
CA ARG A 322 -12.82 -1.44 -5.71
C ARG A 322 -11.93 -0.59 -4.81
N ARG A 323 -11.54 -1.10 -3.64
CA ARG A 323 -10.62 -0.42 -2.72
C ARG A 323 -9.26 -0.13 -3.34
N ALA A 324 -8.81 -1.01 -4.24
CA ALA A 324 -7.50 -0.86 -4.80
C ALA A 324 -7.47 0.24 -5.86
N HIS A 325 -6.54 1.17 -5.67
CA HIS A 325 -6.40 2.36 -6.48
C HIS A 325 -5.95 2.04 -7.91
N ALA A 326 -6.52 2.76 -8.88
CA ALA A 326 -6.10 2.80 -10.26
C ALA A 326 -4.68 3.38 -10.39
N ASP A 327 -4.09 3.20 -11.58
CA ASP A 327 -2.80 3.82 -11.87
C ASP A 327 -2.95 5.35 -11.95
N ARG A 328 -4.02 5.85 -12.58
CA ARG A 328 -4.30 7.28 -12.73
C ARG A 328 -5.79 7.57 -12.67
N CYS A 329 -6.19 8.59 -11.91
CA CYS A 329 -7.56 9.10 -11.93
C CYS A 329 -7.86 9.79 -13.27
N GLN A 330 -9.08 9.62 -13.78
CA GLN A 330 -9.48 10.14 -15.10
C GLN A 330 -10.22 11.48 -15.02
N ARG A 331 -10.76 11.86 -13.87
CA ARG A 331 -11.49 13.12 -13.71
C ARG A 331 -11.37 13.71 -12.31
N LEU A 332 -11.53 15.02 -12.21
CA LEU A 332 -11.79 15.69 -10.94
C LEU A 332 -13.26 15.46 -10.52
N PRO A 333 -13.56 15.38 -9.20
CA PRO A 333 -14.93 15.28 -8.70
C PRO A 333 -15.76 16.51 -9.04
N ASP A 334 -17.05 16.32 -9.32
CA ASP A 334 -17.96 17.42 -9.67
C ASP A 334 -18.22 18.34 -8.47
N ALA A 335 -18.19 17.81 -7.24
CA ALA A 335 -18.35 18.55 -5.99
C ALA A 335 -17.01 19.06 -5.41
N LEU A 336 -15.93 19.08 -6.20
CA LEU A 336 -14.62 19.55 -5.77
C LEU A 336 -14.65 21.07 -5.54
N PRO A 337 -14.28 21.56 -4.33
CA PRO A 337 -14.13 22.98 -4.11
C PRO A 337 -13.07 23.59 -5.03
N ASP A 338 -13.31 24.85 -5.36
CA ASP A 338 -12.49 25.62 -6.28
C ASP A 338 -11.01 25.72 -5.86
N ASP A 339 -10.75 25.94 -4.57
CA ASP A 339 -9.41 26.18 -4.04
C ASP A 339 -9.07 25.27 -2.84
N VAL A 340 -8.87 23.99 -3.13
CA VAL A 340 -8.48 22.94 -2.17
C VAL A 340 -7.19 22.24 -2.59
N ASP A 341 -6.39 21.77 -1.64
CA ASP A 341 -5.28 20.89 -1.95
C ASP A 341 -5.77 19.45 -2.08
N LEU A 342 -5.64 18.87 -3.27
CA LEU A 342 -6.16 17.56 -3.60
C LEU A 342 -5.02 16.55 -3.73
N MET A 343 -4.99 15.58 -2.82
CA MET A 343 -4.03 14.47 -2.85
C MET A 343 -4.53 13.41 -3.82
N ILE A 344 -3.75 13.12 -4.85
CA ILE A 344 -4.04 12.06 -5.82
C ILE A 344 -3.43 10.76 -5.29
N GLU A 345 -4.29 9.86 -4.84
CA GLU A 345 -3.93 8.56 -4.29
C GLU A 345 -3.96 7.48 -5.37
N ALA A 346 -3.01 7.55 -6.29
CA ALA A 346 -2.91 6.64 -7.43
C ALA A 346 -1.55 5.93 -7.48
N LYS A 347 -1.49 4.76 -8.14
CA LYS A 347 -0.25 3.95 -8.15
C LYS A 347 0.89 4.59 -8.95
N ASP A 348 0.56 5.38 -9.97
CA ASP A 348 1.53 6.01 -10.87
C ASP A 348 2.05 7.37 -10.33
N LYS A 349 1.65 7.74 -9.10
CA LYS A 349 2.17 8.86 -8.31
C LYS A 349 2.19 10.19 -9.09
N GLU A 350 3.36 10.78 -9.35
CA GLU A 350 3.47 12.06 -10.08
C GLU A 350 2.90 12.00 -11.49
N GLN A 351 2.88 10.81 -12.13
CA GLN A 351 2.29 10.65 -13.46
C GLN A 351 0.78 10.81 -13.45
N ALA A 352 0.11 10.47 -12.35
CA ALA A 352 -1.32 10.72 -12.18
C ALA A 352 -1.61 12.23 -12.04
N VAL A 353 -0.74 12.97 -11.34
CA VAL A 353 -0.82 14.43 -11.27
C VAL A 353 -0.62 15.06 -12.65
N PHE A 354 0.40 14.64 -13.39
CA PHE A 354 0.64 15.12 -14.76
C PHE A 354 -0.52 14.80 -15.71
N HIS A 355 -1.16 13.64 -15.54
CA HIS A 355 -2.33 13.27 -16.33
C HIS A 355 -3.47 14.26 -16.12
N LEU A 356 -3.79 14.61 -14.86
CA LEU A 356 -4.82 15.62 -14.55
C LEU A 356 -4.41 17.03 -14.98
N PHE A 357 -3.13 17.41 -14.84
CA PHE A 357 -2.62 18.67 -15.40
C PHE A 357 -2.87 18.75 -16.91
N ARG A 358 -2.62 17.67 -17.65
CA ARG A 358 -2.85 17.63 -19.10
C ARG A 358 -4.33 17.62 -19.45
N ILE A 359 -5.18 16.88 -18.73
CA ILE A 359 -6.63 16.83 -18.99
C ILE A 359 -7.25 18.22 -18.84
N TYR A 360 -6.93 18.90 -17.74
CA TYR A 360 -7.60 20.15 -17.34
C TYR A 360 -6.79 21.43 -17.62
N ASP A 361 -5.62 21.30 -18.25
CA ASP A 361 -4.70 22.39 -18.55
C ASP A 361 -4.30 23.23 -17.31
N LEU A 362 -4.11 22.55 -16.16
CA LEU A 362 -3.89 23.23 -14.88
C LEU A 362 -2.48 23.83 -14.75
N LYS A 363 -1.48 23.13 -15.28
CA LYS A 363 -0.06 23.49 -15.28
C LYS A 363 0.64 22.85 -16.49
N PRO A 364 1.71 23.48 -17.01
CA PRO A 364 2.51 22.85 -18.05
C PRO A 364 3.23 21.62 -17.50
N THR A 365 3.40 20.61 -18.36
CA THR A 365 4.12 19.37 -18.06
C THR A 365 5.34 19.24 -18.97
N ILE A 366 6.47 18.78 -18.43
CA ILE A 366 7.68 18.49 -19.18
C ILE A 366 7.51 17.15 -19.90
N HIS A 367 7.52 17.16 -21.24
CA HIS A 367 7.26 15.95 -22.03
C HIS A 367 8.25 14.81 -21.73
N ASP A 368 9.53 15.11 -21.51
CA ASP A 368 10.57 14.10 -21.26
C ASP A 368 10.33 13.32 -19.95
N ASP A 369 9.55 13.87 -19.03
CA ASP A 369 9.19 13.26 -17.76
C ASP A 369 7.85 12.52 -17.79
N LEU A 370 7.11 12.59 -18.89
CA LEU A 370 5.89 11.82 -19.06
C LEU A 370 6.21 10.34 -19.33
N ARG A 371 5.39 9.46 -18.77
CA ARG A 371 5.39 8.02 -19.02
C ARG A 371 4.01 7.62 -19.55
N PRO A 372 3.92 6.72 -20.54
CA PRO A 372 2.63 6.23 -21.00
C PRO A 372 1.98 5.41 -19.87
N PRO A 373 0.64 5.43 -19.74
CA PRO A 373 -0.06 4.50 -18.86
C PRO A 373 0.30 3.06 -19.21
N ALA A 374 0.29 2.16 -18.22
CA ALA A 374 0.44 0.74 -18.48
C ALA A 374 -0.71 0.23 -19.37
N LEU A 375 -0.40 -0.65 -20.34
CA LEU A 375 -1.43 -1.27 -21.20
C LEU A 375 -2.36 -2.18 -20.40
N GLU A 376 -1.82 -2.83 -19.36
CA GLU A 376 -2.56 -3.61 -18.37
C GLU A 376 -2.15 -3.12 -16.98
N GLU A 377 -3.12 -2.67 -16.18
CA GLU A 377 -2.88 -2.31 -14.79
C GLU A 377 -2.48 -3.58 -14.02
N THR A 378 -1.33 -3.55 -13.35
CA THR A 378 -0.86 -4.74 -12.64
C THR A 378 -1.76 -5.04 -11.45
N LYS A 379 -2.28 -6.27 -11.39
CA LYS A 379 -2.97 -6.76 -10.18
C LYS A 379 -2.03 -6.86 -8.98
N GLN A 380 -0.73 -7.00 -9.23
CA GLN A 380 0.30 -7.06 -8.20
C GLN A 380 0.75 -5.66 -7.78
N THR A 381 0.82 -5.43 -6.47
CA THR A 381 1.63 -4.38 -5.84
C THR A 381 3.07 -4.86 -5.82
N ALA A 382 3.78 -4.82 -6.95
CA ALA A 382 5.15 -5.34 -7.00
C ALA A 382 6.12 -4.42 -6.24
N GLY A 383 6.11 -4.49 -4.91
CA GLY A 383 7.28 -4.28 -4.08
C GLY A 383 8.38 -5.19 -4.62
N ARG A 384 9.41 -4.56 -5.21
CA ARG A 384 10.44 -5.22 -6.00
C ARG A 384 11.13 -6.32 -5.18
N LYS A 385 10.78 -7.60 -5.39
CA LYS A 385 11.55 -8.75 -4.88
C LYS A 385 13.01 -8.54 -5.29
N SER A 386 13.91 -8.44 -4.31
CA SER A 386 15.34 -8.38 -4.56
C SER A 386 15.73 -9.65 -5.33
N ARG A 387 16.31 -9.48 -6.51
CA ARG A 387 16.87 -10.59 -7.29
C ARG A 387 18.05 -11.17 -6.53
N THR A 388 17.83 -12.16 -5.69
CA THR A 388 18.91 -13.01 -5.19
C THR A 388 19.52 -13.74 -6.39
N PRO A 389 20.85 -13.73 -6.59
CA PRO A 389 21.46 -14.44 -7.71
C PRO A 389 21.21 -15.94 -7.57
N LYS A 390 20.72 -16.60 -8.64
CA LYS A 390 20.66 -18.06 -8.74
C LYS A 390 22.08 -18.62 -8.53
N LYS A 391 22.35 -19.23 -7.37
CA LYS A 391 23.53 -20.09 -7.19
C LYS A 391 23.36 -21.34 -8.04
N LYS A 392 24.36 -21.63 -8.89
CA LYS A 392 24.49 -22.92 -9.57
C LYS A 392 24.65 -24.03 -8.53
N LYS A 393 23.94 -25.14 -8.76
CA LYS A 393 23.91 -26.32 -7.90
C LYS A 393 25.01 -27.26 -8.38
N ASP A 394 26.10 -27.36 -7.63
CA ASP A 394 27.01 -28.50 -7.68
C ASP A 394 26.80 -29.31 -6.39
N THR A 395 26.64 -30.61 -6.56
CA THR A 395 26.24 -31.60 -5.55
C THR A 395 27.45 -32.16 -4.81
N ALA A 396 27.44 -32.15 -3.46
CA ALA A 396 27.70 -33.32 -2.60
C ALA A 396 27.76 -32.97 -1.08
N SER A 397 27.01 -33.78 -0.33
CA SER A 397 27.11 -34.22 1.08
C SER A 397 27.08 -33.26 2.29
N ALA A 398 26.02 -33.51 3.08
CA ALA A 398 25.98 -33.82 4.52
C ALA A 398 25.82 -32.70 5.59
N ALA A 399 24.58 -32.70 6.13
CA ALA A 399 24.16 -32.59 7.54
C ALA A 399 24.56 -31.36 8.39
N ALA A 400 23.54 -30.56 8.74
CA ALA A 400 23.13 -30.22 10.11
C ALA A 400 21.93 -29.24 10.09
N ASP A 401 21.12 -29.31 11.13
CA ASP A 401 19.86 -28.60 11.41
C ASP A 401 19.93 -27.06 11.33
N GLU A 402 18.82 -26.41 10.93
CA GLU A 402 18.15 -25.31 11.67
C GLU A 402 17.11 -24.54 10.81
N GLU A 403 16.00 -24.29 11.50
CA GLU A 403 15.02 -23.18 11.49
C GLU A 403 15.08 -22.01 10.49
N GLY A 404 13.88 -21.44 10.25
CA GLY A 404 13.73 -20.00 10.01
C GLY A 404 13.22 -19.56 8.64
N ALA A 405 12.01 -19.97 8.24
CA ALA A 405 11.29 -19.34 7.14
C ALA A 405 10.43 -18.20 7.70
N GLY A 406 10.96 -16.97 7.71
CA GLY A 406 10.28 -15.75 8.15
C GLY A 406 10.09 -14.76 7.01
N GLU A 407 8.82 -14.56 6.65
CA GLU A 407 8.30 -13.70 5.59
C GLU A 407 8.66 -12.22 5.82
N GLY A 408 8.89 -11.47 4.73
CA GLY A 408 9.27 -10.06 4.77
C GLY A 408 8.06 -9.15 4.76
N MET A 409 7.98 -8.26 5.75
CA MET A 409 6.91 -7.26 5.92
C MET A 409 6.91 -6.22 4.77
N GLU A 410 5.70 -5.88 4.32
CA GLU A 410 5.38 -5.10 3.11
C GLU A 410 5.06 -3.61 3.39
N ASP A 411 5.00 -2.84 2.30
CA ASP A 411 4.71 -1.40 2.21
C ASP A 411 3.27 -1.09 2.70
N PRO A 412 3.06 -0.26 3.74
CA PRO A 412 1.76 -0.13 4.42
C PRO A 412 0.62 0.48 3.57
N GLU A 413 0.90 1.07 2.40
CA GLU A 413 -0.15 1.52 1.45
C GLU A 413 -0.58 0.42 0.46
N ALA A 414 0.13 -0.70 0.39
CA ALA A 414 -0.15 -1.83 -0.50
C ALA A 414 -0.86 -3.00 0.19
N VAL A 415 -1.00 -2.98 1.51
CA VAL A 415 -1.56 -4.08 2.31
C VAL A 415 -3.05 -3.85 2.60
N LEU A 416 -3.86 -3.88 1.54
CA LEU A 416 -5.25 -4.35 1.65
C LEU A 416 -5.43 -5.74 1.03
N GLU A 417 -4.33 -6.37 0.62
CA GLU A 417 -4.29 -7.75 0.18
C GLU A 417 -3.72 -8.61 1.33
N GLU A 418 -4.63 -9.32 1.99
CA GLU A 418 -4.45 -10.46 2.90
C GLU A 418 -4.19 -10.21 4.41
N GLY A 419 -5.15 -10.67 5.23
CA GLY A 419 -4.86 -11.29 6.52
C GLY A 419 -5.16 -10.48 7.78
N ALA A 420 -6.43 -10.29 8.15
CA ALA A 420 -6.76 -10.09 9.56
C ALA A 420 -6.48 -11.39 10.34
N PRO A 421 -5.69 -11.38 11.43
CA PRO A 421 -5.54 -12.56 12.26
C PRO A 421 -6.87 -12.89 12.93
N ARG A 422 -7.29 -14.15 12.78
CA ARG A 422 -8.44 -14.73 13.48
C ARG A 422 -8.14 -14.71 14.98
N ILE A 423 -8.79 -13.81 15.70
CA ILE A 423 -8.90 -13.89 17.15
C ILE A 423 -9.88 -15.03 17.43
N GLU A 424 -9.41 -16.06 18.13
CA GLU A 424 -10.29 -17.05 18.74
C GLU A 424 -11.03 -16.34 19.88
N ASP A 425 -12.33 -16.10 19.71
CA ASP A 425 -13.19 -15.57 20.76
C ASP A 425 -14.12 -16.69 21.21
N GLU A 426 -13.97 -17.07 22.49
CA GLU A 426 -14.95 -17.85 23.23
C GLU A 426 -16.04 -16.89 23.71
N GLY A 427 -17.29 -17.10 23.27
CA GLY A 427 -18.45 -16.44 23.83
C GLY A 427 -19.42 -15.90 22.78
N GLU A 428 -20.39 -16.72 22.39
CA GLU A 428 -21.52 -16.30 21.57
C GLU A 428 -22.40 -15.27 22.31
N VAL A 429 -22.61 -14.09 21.72
CA VAL A 429 -23.82 -13.30 21.96
C VAL A 429 -24.31 -12.78 20.60
N ALA A 430 -25.48 -13.25 20.19
CA ALA A 430 -26.12 -12.91 18.93
C ALA A 430 -26.71 -11.49 18.98
N VAL A 431 -26.45 -10.68 17.94
CA VAL A 431 -27.16 -9.44 17.65
C VAL A 431 -27.91 -9.60 16.32
N ASP A 432 -29.22 -9.42 16.41
CA ASP A 432 -30.21 -9.63 15.37
C ASP A 432 -30.37 -8.34 14.53
N TYR A 433 -30.42 -8.46 13.20
CA TYR A 433 -30.72 -7.35 12.28
C TYR A 433 -32.10 -7.56 11.67
N PRO A 434 -32.96 -6.53 11.57
CA PRO A 434 -34.28 -6.68 10.99
C PRO A 434 -34.20 -6.98 9.48
N SER A 435 -34.77 -8.12 9.11
CA SER A 435 -34.92 -8.63 7.75
C SER A 435 -35.98 -7.89 6.94
N LEU A 436 -35.65 -7.49 5.71
CA LEU A 436 -36.64 -7.26 4.64
C LEU A 436 -36.75 -8.53 3.80
N GLU A 437 -37.95 -9.10 3.77
CA GLU A 437 -38.26 -10.39 3.14
C GLU A 437 -38.26 -10.34 1.61
N GLY A 438 -37.72 -11.42 1.04
CA GLY A 438 -37.81 -11.83 -0.36
C GLY A 438 -37.20 -13.22 -0.46
N GLU A 439 -38.01 -14.25 -0.22
CA GLU A 439 -37.58 -15.64 -0.07
C GLU A 439 -36.88 -16.21 -1.31
N VAL A 440 -35.59 -16.55 -1.17
CA VAL A 440 -34.94 -17.63 -1.95
C VAL A 440 -34.09 -18.45 -0.97
N LYS A 441 -34.45 -19.73 -0.76
CA LYS A 441 -33.71 -20.63 0.15
C LYS A 441 -32.26 -20.83 -0.33
N PRO A 442 -31.24 -20.63 0.52
CA PRO A 442 -29.86 -20.93 0.16
C PRO A 442 -29.58 -22.45 0.21
N PRO A 443 -28.69 -22.98 -0.66
CA PRO A 443 -28.30 -24.38 -0.62
C PRO A 443 -27.46 -24.67 0.64
N GLN A 444 -27.72 -25.80 1.29
CA GLN A 444 -26.98 -26.26 2.46
C GLN A 444 -25.47 -26.40 2.14
N LYS A 445 -24.62 -25.73 2.92
CA LYS A 445 -23.15 -25.83 2.85
C LYS A 445 -22.70 -27.27 3.12
N GLN A 446 -22.42 -28.04 2.07
CA GLN A 446 -21.62 -29.26 2.20
C GLN A 446 -20.16 -28.90 2.44
N ARG A 447 -19.56 -29.42 3.53
CA ARG A 447 -18.12 -29.33 3.80
C ARG A 447 -17.33 -29.90 2.61
N LYS A 448 -16.53 -29.08 1.94
CA LYS A 448 -15.60 -29.54 0.89
C LYS A 448 -14.58 -30.51 1.51
N LYS A 449 -14.67 -31.81 1.16
CA LYS A 449 -13.61 -32.79 1.44
C LYS A 449 -12.37 -32.44 0.60
N ARG A 450 -11.17 -32.54 1.18
CA ARG A 450 -9.89 -32.45 0.45
C ARG A 450 -9.83 -33.61 -0.55
N MET A 451 -9.53 -33.29 -1.82
CA MET A 451 -9.31 -34.29 -2.88
C MET A 451 -8.17 -35.22 -2.50
N THR A 452 -8.39 -36.51 -2.78
CA THR A 452 -7.39 -37.56 -2.61
C THR A 452 -6.30 -37.45 -3.67
N LYS A 453 -5.13 -38.03 -3.39
CA LYS A 453 -3.98 -38.04 -4.31
C LYS A 453 -4.35 -38.64 -5.69
N LYS A 454 -5.21 -39.66 -5.69
CA LYS A 454 -5.69 -40.33 -6.90
C LYS A 454 -6.59 -39.43 -7.75
N GLU A 455 -7.40 -38.56 -7.14
CA GLU A 455 -8.25 -37.60 -7.85
C GLU A 455 -7.43 -36.43 -8.44
N LYS A 456 -6.34 -36.04 -7.78
CA LYS A 456 -5.40 -35.06 -8.34
C LYS A 456 -4.63 -35.62 -9.54
N GLU A 457 -4.17 -36.86 -9.46
CA GLU A 457 -3.46 -37.53 -10.56
C GLU A 457 -4.38 -37.75 -11.78
N ALA A 458 -5.66 -38.06 -11.55
CA ALA A 458 -6.66 -38.16 -12.63
C ALA A 458 -6.91 -36.81 -13.31
N LEU A 459 -7.00 -35.71 -12.54
CA LEU A 459 -7.19 -34.37 -13.08
C LEU A 459 -5.98 -33.88 -13.90
N GLU A 460 -4.77 -34.22 -13.43
CA GLU A 460 -3.52 -33.87 -14.12
C GLU A 460 -3.32 -34.69 -15.40
N THR A 461 -3.85 -35.91 -15.44
CA THR A 461 -3.87 -36.74 -16.67
C THR A 461 -4.88 -36.19 -17.68
N ALA A 462 -6.10 -35.86 -17.24
CA ALA A 462 -7.13 -35.26 -18.11
C ALA A 462 -6.70 -33.89 -18.67
N ALA A 463 -5.97 -33.09 -17.89
CA ALA A 463 -5.43 -31.81 -18.36
C ALA A 463 -4.33 -31.99 -19.42
N LYS A 464 -3.53 -33.07 -19.33
CA LYS A 464 -2.52 -33.40 -20.36
C LYS A 464 -3.15 -33.92 -21.65
N GLU A 465 -4.17 -34.75 -21.54
CA GLU A 465 -4.92 -35.23 -22.70
C GLU A 465 -5.65 -34.08 -23.43
N ALA A 466 -6.25 -33.15 -22.67
CA ALA A 466 -6.86 -31.95 -23.25
C ALA A 466 -5.85 -31.05 -23.98
N ALA A 467 -4.65 -30.89 -23.41
CA ALA A 467 -3.58 -30.10 -24.02
C ALA A 467 -2.98 -30.77 -25.28
N GLU A 468 -2.93 -32.10 -25.35
CA GLU A 468 -2.54 -32.80 -26.59
C GLU A 468 -3.61 -32.71 -27.67
N LEU A 469 -4.89 -32.72 -27.29
CA LEU A 469 -6.03 -32.54 -28.20
C LEU A 469 -6.05 -31.13 -28.81
N GLU A 470 -5.81 -30.11 -27.98
CA GLU A 470 -5.73 -28.71 -28.43
C GLU A 470 -4.56 -28.50 -29.41
N LYS A 471 -3.41 -29.14 -29.13
CA LYS A 471 -2.25 -29.11 -30.02
C LYS A 471 -2.46 -29.88 -31.32
N GLY A 472 -3.22 -30.97 -31.31
CA GLY A 472 -3.60 -31.73 -32.51
C GLY A 472 -4.53 -30.94 -33.45
N LEU A 473 -5.41 -30.12 -32.87
CA LEU A 473 -6.31 -29.20 -33.58
C LEU A 473 -5.56 -28.00 -34.19
N GLU A 474 -4.60 -27.42 -33.46
CA GLU A 474 -3.77 -26.32 -33.98
C GLU A 474 -2.83 -26.75 -35.12
N GLU A 475 -2.37 -28.01 -35.12
CA GLU A 475 -1.50 -28.55 -36.18
C GLU A 475 -2.26 -29.05 -37.42
N GLY A 476 -3.60 -28.94 -37.45
CA GLY A 476 -4.44 -29.28 -38.61
C GLY A 476 -4.45 -30.77 -38.99
N LYS A 477 -4.12 -31.66 -38.04
CA LYS A 477 -3.98 -33.11 -38.27
C LYS A 477 -5.26 -33.92 -37.94
N MET A 478 -6.33 -33.28 -37.50
CA MET A 478 -7.56 -33.94 -37.07
C MET A 478 -8.81 -33.21 -37.59
N ASP A 479 -9.81 -33.95 -38.05
CA ASP A 479 -11.04 -33.44 -38.66
C ASP A 479 -12.15 -33.27 -37.61
N VAL A 480 -12.62 -32.04 -37.43
CA VAL A 480 -13.43 -31.59 -36.28
C VAL A 480 -14.83 -32.23 -36.26
N ASP A 481 -15.34 -32.64 -37.42
CA ASP A 481 -16.71 -33.15 -37.55
C ASP A 481 -16.87 -34.62 -37.11
N ASP A 482 -15.81 -35.44 -37.16
CA ASP A 482 -15.88 -36.84 -36.71
C ASP A 482 -15.74 -36.98 -35.19
N GLU A 483 -15.05 -36.03 -34.54
CA GLU A 483 -14.82 -36.07 -33.09
C GLU A 483 -16.01 -35.49 -32.29
N MET A 484 -16.71 -34.48 -32.83
CA MET A 484 -17.98 -34.01 -32.29
C MET A 484 -19.09 -35.08 -32.32
N LYS A 485 -19.05 -36.01 -33.29
CA LYS A 485 -19.97 -37.16 -33.32
C LYS A 485 -19.66 -38.17 -32.22
N LYS A 486 -18.37 -38.39 -31.91
CA LYS A 486 -17.92 -39.31 -30.84
C LYS A 486 -18.28 -38.80 -29.44
N ILE A 487 -18.09 -37.50 -29.18
CA ILE A 487 -18.49 -36.87 -27.91
C ILE A 487 -20.01 -36.90 -27.73
N ARG A 488 -20.79 -36.74 -28.81
CA ARG A 488 -22.26 -36.89 -28.78
C ARG A 488 -22.74 -38.33 -28.54
N SER A 489 -21.98 -39.35 -28.96
CA SER A 489 -22.32 -40.74 -28.64
C SER A 489 -22.00 -41.11 -27.19
N GLU A 490 -20.86 -40.65 -26.65
CA GLU A 490 -20.44 -40.94 -25.27
C GLU A 490 -21.32 -40.19 -24.25
N GLY A 491 -21.78 -38.98 -24.57
CA GLY A 491 -22.73 -38.23 -23.73
C GLY A 491 -24.11 -38.90 -23.58
N LYS A 492 -24.53 -39.73 -24.54
CA LYS A 492 -25.81 -40.48 -24.46
C LYS A 492 -25.74 -41.70 -23.55
N GLU A 493 -24.58 -42.35 -23.41
CA GLU A 493 -24.41 -43.49 -22.48
C GLU A 493 -24.42 -43.03 -21.01
N VAL A 494 -23.79 -41.90 -20.69
CA VAL A 494 -23.73 -41.36 -19.32
C VAL A 494 -25.11 -40.88 -18.83
N GLN A 495 -25.98 -40.43 -19.74
CA GLN A 495 -27.36 -40.04 -19.42
C GLN A 495 -28.25 -41.26 -19.07
N MET A 496 -28.06 -42.40 -19.76
CA MET A 496 -28.79 -43.64 -19.46
C MET A 496 -28.34 -44.33 -18.16
N GLU A 497 -27.08 -44.15 -17.74
CA GLU A 497 -26.62 -44.64 -16.43
C GLU A 497 -27.18 -43.83 -15.26
N LYS A 498 -27.34 -42.50 -15.41
CA LYS A 498 -27.88 -41.65 -14.35
C LYS A 498 -29.37 -41.91 -14.05
N GLU A 499 -30.19 -42.21 -15.06
CA GLU A 499 -31.61 -42.55 -14.85
C GLU A 499 -31.81 -43.91 -14.13
N LYS A 500 -30.81 -44.80 -14.12
CA LYS A 500 -30.87 -46.06 -13.36
C LYS A 500 -30.57 -45.92 -11.87
N VAL A 501 -29.98 -44.81 -11.43
CA VAL A 501 -29.52 -44.61 -10.04
C VAL A 501 -30.57 -43.90 -9.16
N GLU A 502 -31.58 -43.23 -9.73
CA GLU A 502 -32.56 -42.41 -8.98
C GLU A 502 -33.94 -43.08 -8.70
N ARG A 503 -34.04 -44.41 -8.67
CA ARG A 503 -35.26 -45.08 -8.18
C ARG A 503 -35.07 -45.65 -6.76
N PRO A 504 -35.70 -45.09 -5.71
CA PRO A 504 -35.65 -45.71 -4.39
C PRO A 504 -36.60 -46.92 -4.32
N ALA A 505 -36.11 -48.02 -3.76
CA ALA A 505 -36.87 -49.23 -3.48
C ALA A 505 -37.93 -49.01 -2.39
N LEU A 506 -39.18 -49.39 -2.66
CA LEU A 506 -40.25 -49.48 -1.66
C LEU A 506 -40.03 -50.68 -0.72
N ALA A 507 -40.26 -50.49 0.58
CA ALA A 507 -40.51 -51.54 1.56
C ALA A 507 -41.69 -51.13 2.49
N PRO A 508 -42.43 -52.09 3.08
CA PRO A 508 -43.87 -51.96 3.28
C PRO A 508 -44.30 -51.36 4.64
N ARG A 509 -45.52 -50.80 4.62
CA ARG A 509 -46.26 -50.23 5.76
C ARG A 509 -46.56 -51.26 6.85
N ARG A 510 -46.50 -50.83 8.12
CA ARG A 510 -47.27 -51.41 9.23
C ARG A 510 -48.04 -50.31 9.96
N SER A 511 -49.34 -50.54 10.15
CA SER A 511 -50.30 -49.63 10.78
C SER A 511 -50.36 -49.80 12.31
N THR A 512 -50.76 -48.75 13.02
CA THR A 512 -51.87 -48.79 13.99
C THR A 512 -52.41 -47.39 14.31
N ARG A 513 -53.75 -47.31 14.44
CA ARG A 513 -54.59 -46.17 14.87
C ARG A 513 -54.55 -45.97 16.39
N SER A 514 -54.87 -44.76 16.89
CA SER A 514 -56.00 -44.49 17.81
C SER A 514 -56.15 -42.97 18.15
N SER A 515 -57.31 -42.37 17.85
CA SER A 515 -58.31 -41.67 18.73
C SER A 515 -57.88 -40.34 19.39
N VAL A 516 -58.40 -39.16 19.02
CA VAL A 516 -59.71 -38.50 19.35
C VAL A 516 -59.94 -38.27 20.86
N VAL A 517 -60.08 -36.99 21.27
CA VAL A 517 -61.04 -36.30 22.21
C VAL A 517 -60.48 -34.85 22.39
N ALA A 518 -61.06 -33.75 21.89
CA ALA A 518 -62.27 -32.96 22.24
C ALA A 518 -62.15 -32.03 23.49
N GLY A 519 -62.53 -30.76 23.31
CA GLY A 519 -62.76 -29.70 24.33
C GLY A 519 -61.79 -28.52 24.20
N GLY A 520 -62.16 -27.25 23.96
CA GLY A 520 -63.45 -26.55 23.97
C GLY A 520 -63.37 -25.31 24.89
N GLU A 521 -63.52 -24.11 24.31
CA GLU A 521 -63.97 -22.83 24.93
C GLU A 521 -63.04 -22.16 25.98
N GLU A 522 -62.98 -20.84 26.18
CA GLU A 522 -63.71 -19.67 25.70
C GLU A 522 -62.86 -18.40 25.99
N GLN A 523 -63.16 -17.31 25.27
CA GLN A 523 -62.64 -15.96 25.48
C GLN A 523 -63.30 -15.26 26.69
N VAL A 524 -62.55 -14.40 27.40
CA VAL A 524 -63.11 -13.19 28.05
C VAL A 524 -62.11 -12.03 27.95
N TRP A 525 -62.58 -10.92 27.38
CA TRP A 525 -61.91 -9.61 27.34
C TRP A 525 -62.23 -8.78 28.60
N SER A 526 -61.37 -7.82 28.94
CA SER A 526 -61.74 -6.67 29.78
C SER A 526 -60.94 -5.43 29.42
N VAL A 527 -61.67 -4.52 28.76
CA VAL A 527 -61.61 -3.04 28.64
C VAL A 527 -60.39 -2.37 28.02
#